data_AF-A0AA40ADD2-F1
#
_entry.id   AF-A0AA40ADD2-F1
#
_cell.length_a   1.000
_cell.length_b   1.000
_cell.length_c   1.000
_cell.angle_alpha   90.00
_cell.angle_beta   90.00
_cell.angle_gamma   90.00
#
_symmetry.space_group_name_H-M   'P 1'
#
loop_
_entity.id
_entity.type
_entity.pdbx_description
1 polymer ?
#
loop_
_entity_poly.entity_id
_entity_poly.type
_entity_poly.pdbx_seq_one_letter_code
_entity_poly.pdbx_strand_id
1 'polypeptide(L)'
;MSGTNNTGGATPPHYKIAVGSLNPVKIDAALEGFRSVFPSATFSATGVLANPGVDSQPLSDGVAFLGAWNRARHVFDLCPDANYWVGIQGGVQWDTYSLNTGEGKGDGGQLQAFSWIVVLGGDRGELMGKARTATHYLPSDMSHLMHFGYDLGLAHHQAHRGIDYNPTDGSVGLLTHGIYGRDESYLHAIILALIPHRNPTVAF
;
A
#
# COMPACT_ATOMS: atom_id res chain seq x y z
N MET A 1 2.04 57.00 -2.03
CA MET A 1 2.92 55.88 -2.44
C MET A 1 2.83 54.82 -1.36
N SER A 2 1.96 53.83 -1.55
CA SER A 2 1.75 52.73 -0.62
C SER A 2 2.59 51.56 -1.10
N GLY A 3 3.61 51.20 -0.31
CA GLY A 3 4.58 50.15 -0.65
C GLY A 3 3.91 48.80 -0.80
N THR A 4 4.13 48.15 -1.93
CA THR A 4 3.86 46.73 -2.14
C THR A 4 4.84 45.93 -1.29
N ASN A 5 4.33 45.26 -0.26
CA ASN A 5 5.08 44.26 0.50
C ASN A 5 5.42 43.10 -0.45
N ASN A 6 6.65 43.11 -0.94
CA ASN A 6 7.27 41.98 -1.62
C ASN A 6 7.59 40.91 -0.56
N THR A 7 6.62 40.06 -0.22
CA THR A 7 6.90 38.83 0.51
C THR A 7 7.52 37.85 -0.48
N GLY A 8 8.86 37.94 -0.63
CA GLY A 8 9.64 36.88 -1.24
C GLY A 8 9.48 35.60 -0.43
N GLY A 9 8.41 34.85 -0.70
CA GLY A 9 8.15 33.57 -0.07
C GLY A 9 9.25 32.59 -0.46
N ALA A 10 9.98 32.07 0.52
CA ALA A 10 10.97 31.03 0.28
C ALA A 10 10.31 29.88 -0.49
N THR A 11 10.98 29.39 -1.55
CA THR A 11 10.49 28.24 -2.31
C THR A 11 10.33 27.05 -1.35
N PRO A 12 9.15 26.39 -1.32
CA PRO A 12 8.95 25.22 -0.47
C PRO A 12 10.01 24.16 -0.75
N PRO A 13 10.50 23.43 0.28
CA PRO A 13 11.43 22.33 0.04
C PRO A 13 10.78 21.28 -0.87
N HIS A 14 11.58 20.67 -1.75
CA HIS A 14 11.15 19.62 -2.66
C HIS A 14 11.79 18.29 -2.28
N TYR A 15 10.97 17.26 -2.15
CA TYR A 15 11.40 15.90 -1.82
C TYR A 15 11.02 14.89 -2.90
N LYS A 16 11.93 13.95 -3.16
CA LYS A 16 11.73 12.85 -4.10
C LYS A 16 11.32 11.58 -3.35
N ILE A 17 10.27 10.93 -3.82
CA ILE A 17 9.76 9.66 -3.31
C ILE A 17 10.03 8.60 -4.37
N ALA A 18 10.75 7.55 -4.01
CA ALA A 18 10.96 6.40 -4.88
C ALA A 18 10.08 5.23 -4.41
N VAL A 19 9.19 4.76 -5.29
CA VAL A 19 8.16 3.76 -4.96
C VAL A 19 8.53 2.43 -5.61
N GLY A 20 8.61 1.35 -4.84
CA GLY A 20 8.95 -0.01 -5.30
C GLY A 20 7.84 -0.70 -6.09
N SER A 21 7.23 0.01 -7.02
CA SER A 21 6.24 -0.49 -7.97
C SER A 21 6.13 0.42 -9.19
N LEU A 22 5.78 -0.14 -10.34
CA LEU A 22 5.39 0.58 -11.55
C LEU A 22 3.87 0.79 -11.64
N ASN A 23 3.09 0.35 -10.65
CA ASN A 23 1.64 0.52 -10.66
C ASN A 23 1.30 1.99 -10.33
N PRO A 24 0.59 2.72 -11.23
CA PRO A 24 0.26 4.12 -11.04
C PRO A 24 -0.54 4.37 -9.75
N VAL A 25 -1.49 3.50 -9.40
CA VAL A 25 -2.30 3.62 -8.17
C VAL A 25 -1.42 3.65 -6.92
N LYS A 26 -0.33 2.87 -6.89
CA LYS A 26 0.62 2.86 -5.77
C LYS A 26 1.48 4.11 -5.72
N ILE A 27 1.88 4.63 -6.88
CA ILE A 27 2.72 5.82 -7.01
C ILE A 27 1.91 7.05 -6.60
N ASP A 28 0.68 7.16 -7.11
CA ASP A 28 -0.23 8.27 -6.85
C ASP A 28 -0.66 8.30 -5.38
N ALA A 29 -1.00 7.14 -4.79
CA ALA A 29 -1.32 7.05 -3.37
C ALA A 29 -0.14 7.49 -2.49
N ALA A 30 1.10 7.09 -2.84
CA ALA A 30 2.29 7.53 -2.13
C ALA A 30 2.43 9.06 -2.20
N LEU A 31 2.36 9.62 -3.41
CA LEU A 31 2.46 11.06 -3.61
C LEU A 31 1.41 11.84 -2.81
N GLU A 32 0.16 11.39 -2.84
CA GLU A 32 -0.95 12.04 -2.15
C GLU A 32 -0.83 11.92 -0.63
N GLY A 33 -0.40 10.76 -0.12
CA GLY A 33 -0.17 10.57 1.31
C GLY A 33 0.91 11.51 1.86
N PHE A 34 2.02 11.69 1.13
CA PHE A 34 3.06 12.65 1.52
C PHE A 34 2.56 14.09 1.48
N ARG A 35 1.80 14.48 0.43
CA ARG A 35 1.20 15.83 0.34
C ARG A 35 0.24 16.12 1.48
N SER A 36 -0.58 15.13 1.84
CA SER A 36 -1.53 15.23 2.95
C SER A 36 -0.83 15.44 4.30
N VAL A 37 0.25 14.70 4.56
CA VAL A 37 0.97 14.77 5.85
C VAL A 37 1.92 15.99 5.95
N PHE A 38 2.44 16.48 4.82
CA PHE A 38 3.42 17.56 4.77
C PHE A 38 3.01 18.69 3.79
N PRO A 39 1.94 19.44 4.08
CA PRO A 39 1.37 20.43 3.15
C PRO A 39 2.29 21.63 2.85
N SER A 40 3.32 21.86 3.68
CA SER A 40 4.30 22.94 3.49
C SER A 40 5.48 22.55 2.59
N ALA A 41 5.53 21.32 2.10
CA ALA A 41 6.57 20.82 1.20
C ALA A 41 5.98 20.39 -0.14
N THR A 42 6.84 20.30 -1.16
CA THR A 42 6.45 19.74 -2.46
C THR A 42 7.09 18.38 -2.65
N PHE A 43 6.42 17.53 -3.43
CA PHE A 43 6.84 16.15 -3.64
C PHE A 43 6.74 15.76 -5.11
N SER A 44 7.66 14.91 -5.54
CA SER A 44 7.57 14.12 -6.76
C SER A 44 7.72 12.64 -6.41
N ALA A 45 6.95 11.78 -7.07
CA ALA A 45 7.03 10.34 -6.89
C ALA A 45 7.43 9.66 -8.20
N THR A 46 8.34 8.69 -8.12
CA THR A 46 8.79 7.89 -9.27
C THR A 46 8.67 6.41 -8.93
N GLY A 47 8.04 5.66 -9.83
CA GLY A 47 7.97 4.21 -9.74
C GLY A 47 9.27 3.54 -10.17
N VAL A 48 9.72 2.56 -9.39
CA VAL A 48 10.93 1.78 -9.62
C VAL A 48 10.58 0.30 -9.57
N LEU A 49 11.07 -0.46 -10.55
CA LEU A 49 10.88 -1.91 -10.56
C LEU A 49 11.71 -2.55 -9.46
N ALA A 50 11.07 -2.85 -8.34
CA ALA A 50 11.69 -3.54 -7.20
C ALA A 50 11.19 -4.98 -7.08
N ASN A 51 12.13 -5.91 -6.93
CA ASN A 51 11.82 -7.30 -6.60
C ASN A 51 11.41 -7.41 -5.11
N PRO A 52 10.21 -7.95 -4.79
CA PRO A 52 9.78 -8.14 -3.41
C PRO A 52 10.47 -9.32 -2.71
N GLY A 53 11.17 -10.20 -3.43
CA GLY A 53 11.83 -11.38 -2.83
C GLY A 53 10.87 -12.38 -2.20
N VAL A 54 9.58 -12.28 -2.51
CA VAL A 54 8.49 -13.17 -2.08
C VAL A 54 7.56 -13.40 -3.26
N ASP A 55 6.68 -14.39 -3.15
CA ASP A 55 5.69 -14.70 -4.18
C ASP A 55 4.79 -13.50 -4.49
N SER A 56 4.24 -13.47 -5.72
CA SER A 56 3.34 -12.41 -6.18
C SER A 56 2.07 -12.29 -5.32
N GLN A 57 1.64 -13.40 -4.70
CA GLN A 57 0.50 -13.49 -3.81
C GLN A 57 0.94 -14.06 -2.44
N PRO A 58 1.50 -13.24 -1.53
CA PRO A 58 1.79 -13.64 -0.17
C PRO A 58 0.55 -14.19 0.54
N LEU A 59 0.67 -15.37 1.17
CA LEU A 59 -0.41 -16.06 1.89
C LEU A 59 -0.32 -15.91 3.42
N SER A 60 0.48 -14.96 3.91
CA SER A 60 0.53 -14.60 5.32
C SER A 60 0.89 -13.13 5.52
N ASP A 61 0.49 -12.58 6.66
CA ASP A 61 0.82 -11.21 7.07
C ASP A 61 2.32 -10.93 7.08
N GLY A 62 3.10 -11.83 7.68
CA GLY A 62 4.56 -11.69 7.79
C GLY A 62 5.27 -11.71 6.44
N VAL A 63 4.86 -12.57 5.50
CA VAL A 63 5.45 -12.63 4.15
C VAL A 63 5.06 -11.39 3.33
N ALA A 64 3.83 -10.89 3.48
CA ALA A 64 3.41 -9.64 2.84
C ALA A 64 4.20 -8.43 3.37
N PHE A 65 4.40 -8.36 4.70
CA PHE A 65 5.27 -7.34 5.32
C PHE A 65 6.70 -7.44 4.80
N LEU A 66 7.28 -8.63 4.76
CA LEU A 66 8.63 -8.86 4.23
C LEU A 66 8.75 -8.38 2.79
N GLY A 67 7.75 -8.66 1.94
CA GLY A 67 7.73 -8.19 0.57
C GLY A 67 7.66 -6.65 0.45
N ALA A 68 6.88 -5.99 1.31
CA ALA A 68 6.84 -4.53 1.35
C ALA A 68 8.19 -3.94 1.80
N TRP A 69 8.79 -4.50 2.86
CA TRP A 69 10.10 -4.09 3.36
C TRP A 69 11.21 -4.30 2.31
N ASN A 70 11.25 -5.47 1.66
CA ASN A 70 12.18 -5.78 0.59
C ASN A 70 12.06 -4.79 -0.57
N ARG A 71 10.83 -4.43 -0.97
CA ARG A 71 10.61 -3.40 -1.99
C ARG A 71 11.18 -2.05 -1.56
N ALA A 72 10.92 -1.60 -0.35
CA ALA A 72 11.41 -0.32 0.16
C ALA A 72 12.97 -0.29 0.20
N ARG A 73 13.59 -1.36 0.70
CA ARG A 73 15.06 -1.50 0.75
C ARG A 73 15.69 -1.58 -0.64
N HIS A 74 15.10 -2.35 -1.55
CA HIS A 74 15.63 -2.46 -2.90
C HIS A 74 15.56 -1.12 -3.64
N VAL A 75 14.48 -0.34 -3.50
CA VAL A 75 14.44 1.00 -4.09
C VAL A 75 15.39 1.97 -3.39
N PHE A 76 15.64 1.80 -2.09
CA PHE A 76 16.72 2.52 -1.40
C PHE A 76 18.08 2.29 -2.07
N ASP A 77 18.41 1.04 -2.38
CA ASP A 77 19.68 0.70 -3.04
C ASP A 77 19.74 1.21 -4.49
N LEU A 78 18.62 1.20 -5.22
CA LEU A 78 18.55 1.64 -6.62
C LEU A 78 18.48 3.17 -6.80
N CYS A 79 17.96 3.88 -5.81
CA CYS A 79 17.69 5.32 -5.86
C CYS A 79 18.17 6.01 -4.57
N PRO A 80 19.48 5.96 -4.25
CA PRO A 80 20.00 6.50 -2.99
C PRO A 80 19.83 8.02 -2.85
N ASP A 81 19.63 8.73 -3.97
CA ASP A 81 19.42 10.19 -3.99
C ASP A 81 17.96 10.62 -3.74
N ALA A 82 17.04 9.67 -3.52
CA ALA A 82 15.68 9.99 -3.09
C ALA A 82 15.66 10.37 -1.60
N ASN A 83 14.59 11.04 -1.17
CA ASN A 83 14.41 11.40 0.24
C ASN A 83 13.61 10.36 1.02
N TYR A 84 12.77 9.61 0.30
CA TYR A 84 11.92 8.58 0.87
C TYR A 84 11.82 7.39 -0.07
N TRP A 85 11.71 6.19 0.51
CA TRP A 85 11.60 4.93 -0.22
C TRP A 85 10.39 4.14 0.26
N VAL A 86 9.47 3.84 -0.65
CA VAL A 86 8.15 3.29 -0.33
C VAL A 86 8.01 1.89 -0.91
N GLY A 87 7.70 0.91 -0.05
CA GLY A 87 7.33 -0.43 -0.46
C GLY A 87 5.87 -0.71 -0.17
N ILE A 88 5.13 -1.22 -1.16
CA ILE A 88 3.72 -1.59 -1.02
C ILE A 88 3.52 -3.01 -1.55
N GLN A 89 3.09 -3.92 -0.68
CA GLN A 89 2.87 -5.33 -1.03
C GLN A 89 1.48 -5.78 -0.55
N GLY A 90 0.68 -6.29 -1.48
CA GLY A 90 -0.57 -6.95 -1.16
C GLY A 90 -0.33 -8.36 -0.63
N GLY A 91 -1.26 -8.84 0.20
CA GLY A 91 -1.25 -10.19 0.73
C GLY A 91 -2.66 -10.65 1.07
N VAL A 92 -2.79 -11.95 1.27
CA VAL A 92 -3.96 -12.57 1.87
C VAL A 92 -3.52 -13.44 3.04
N GLN A 93 -4.42 -13.74 3.96
CA GLN A 93 -4.20 -14.74 5.00
C GLN A 93 -5.50 -15.48 5.30
N TRP A 94 -5.38 -16.74 5.70
CA TRP A 94 -6.52 -17.48 6.22
C TRP A 94 -6.96 -16.90 7.56
N ASP A 95 -8.27 -16.72 7.71
CA ASP A 95 -8.85 -16.27 8.96
C ASP A 95 -8.66 -17.31 10.06
N THR A 96 -8.21 -16.84 11.22
CA THR A 96 -7.99 -17.64 12.42
C THR A 96 -9.00 -17.33 13.53
N TYR A 97 -9.94 -16.41 13.31
CA TYR A 97 -10.91 -15.93 14.32
C TYR A 97 -12.27 -16.65 14.27
N SER A 98 -12.33 -17.89 13.77
CA SER A 98 -13.58 -18.62 13.54
C SER A 98 -14.49 -18.66 14.78
N LEU A 99 -15.73 -18.17 14.60
CA LEU A 99 -16.77 -18.17 15.63
C LEU A 99 -17.66 -19.42 15.60
N ASN A 100 -17.30 -20.45 14.82
CA ASN A 100 -18.11 -21.66 14.59
C ASN A 100 -19.57 -21.37 14.14
N THR A 101 -19.81 -20.23 13.47
CA THR A 101 -21.14 -19.81 12.97
C THR A 101 -21.55 -20.54 11.69
N GLY A 102 -20.61 -21.21 11.03
CA GLY A 102 -20.82 -21.83 9.74
C GLY A 102 -20.66 -20.87 8.55
N GLU A 103 -20.21 -19.64 8.79
CA GLU A 103 -19.72 -18.72 7.76
C GLU A 103 -18.34 -19.20 7.26
N GLY A 104 -18.04 -19.00 5.97
CA GLY A 104 -16.78 -19.50 5.37
C GLY A 104 -16.73 -21.02 5.14
N LYS A 105 -17.90 -21.69 5.02
CA LYS A 105 -18.00 -23.12 4.66
C LYS A 105 -17.51 -23.37 3.21
N GLY A 106 -16.21 -23.57 3.09
CA GLY A 106 -15.52 -24.22 1.98
C GLY A 106 -14.33 -24.97 2.53
N ASP A 107 -13.84 -25.97 1.80
CA ASP A 107 -12.59 -26.64 2.14
C ASP A 107 -11.47 -25.58 2.11
N GLY A 108 -11.01 -25.11 3.28
CA GLY A 108 -9.95 -24.10 3.39
C GLY A 108 -10.22 -22.91 4.33
N GLY A 109 -11.49 -22.58 4.63
CA GLY A 109 -11.85 -21.43 5.47
C GLY A 109 -12.02 -20.11 4.70
N GLN A 110 -11.99 -18.97 5.39
CA GLN A 110 -12.19 -17.64 4.79
C GLN A 110 -10.87 -16.90 4.63
N LEU A 111 -10.62 -16.28 3.48
CA LEU A 111 -9.45 -15.43 3.28
C LEU A 111 -9.74 -13.97 3.63
N GLN A 112 -8.78 -13.35 4.28
CA GLN A 112 -8.66 -11.92 4.49
C GLN A 112 -7.67 -11.34 3.48
N ALA A 113 -7.98 -10.18 2.91
CA ALA A 113 -7.09 -9.44 2.01
C ALA A 113 -6.65 -8.11 2.64
N PHE A 114 -5.39 -7.74 2.42
CA PHE A 114 -4.78 -6.52 2.94
C PHE A 114 -3.53 -6.14 2.13
N SER A 115 -2.91 -5.01 2.46
CA SER A 115 -1.58 -4.66 1.97
C SER A 115 -0.72 -4.03 3.06
N TRP A 116 0.57 -4.32 3.04
CA TRP A 116 1.58 -3.67 3.87
C TRP A 116 2.24 -2.52 3.12
N ILE A 117 2.41 -1.42 3.84
CA ILE A 117 3.13 -0.22 3.42
C ILE A 117 4.34 -0.07 4.35
N VAL A 118 5.51 0.13 3.77
CA VAL A 118 6.75 0.48 4.48
C VAL A 118 7.31 1.76 3.85
N VAL A 119 7.62 2.75 4.68
CA VAL A 119 8.24 4.02 4.26
C VAL A 119 9.55 4.20 5.01
N LEU A 120 10.66 4.23 4.26
CA LEU A 120 11.98 4.57 4.76
C LEU A 120 12.28 6.05 4.49
N GLY A 121 13.01 6.70 5.38
CA GLY A 121 13.44 8.10 5.31
C GLY A 121 14.54 8.39 6.32
N GLY A 122 14.91 9.66 6.50
CA GLY A 122 16.06 10.06 7.33
C GLY A 122 17.40 10.09 6.58
N ASP A 123 18.49 10.34 7.29
CA ASP A 123 19.86 10.21 6.77
C ASP A 123 20.20 8.75 6.41
N ARG A 124 19.91 8.40 5.16
CA ARG A 124 20.13 7.08 4.53
C ARG A 124 19.14 5.99 4.95
N GLY A 125 17.89 6.35 5.21
CA GLY A 125 16.79 5.37 5.31
C GLY A 125 16.71 4.62 6.64
N GLU A 126 17.27 5.20 7.69
CA GLU A 126 17.29 4.72 9.07
C GLU A 126 15.93 4.86 9.77
N LEU A 127 15.12 5.85 9.37
CA LEU A 127 13.77 6.02 9.91
C LEU A 127 12.77 5.17 9.11
N MET A 128 12.16 4.20 9.78
CA MET A 128 11.15 3.33 9.19
C MET A 128 9.77 3.60 9.80
N GLY A 129 8.81 3.88 8.93
CA GLY A 129 7.40 3.82 9.24
C GLY A 129 6.73 2.66 8.51
N LYS A 130 5.70 2.07 9.12
CA LYS A 130 4.99 0.92 8.58
C LYS A 130 3.52 0.95 8.97
N ALA A 131 2.65 0.52 8.08
CA ALA A 131 1.24 0.37 8.33
C ALA A 131 0.65 -0.71 7.43
N ARG A 132 -0.50 -1.24 7.85
CA ARG A 132 -1.29 -2.19 7.08
C ARG A 132 -2.61 -1.52 6.72
N THR A 133 -3.12 -1.79 5.52
CA THR A 133 -4.47 -1.36 5.15
C THR A 133 -5.51 -1.96 6.09
N ALA A 134 -6.72 -1.40 6.07
CA ALA A 134 -7.88 -2.11 6.57
C ALA A 134 -7.97 -3.48 5.88
N THR A 135 -8.44 -4.47 6.63
CA THR A 135 -8.65 -5.84 6.15
C THR A 135 -10.09 -5.98 5.70
N HIS A 136 -10.30 -6.61 4.54
CA HIS A 136 -11.62 -7.09 4.13
C HIS A 136 -11.58 -8.58 3.83
N TYR A 137 -12.73 -9.24 3.92
CA TYR A 137 -12.84 -10.65 3.64
C TYR A 137 -13.14 -10.88 2.15
N LEU A 138 -12.57 -11.95 1.62
CA LEU A 138 -12.88 -12.41 0.28
C LEU A 138 -14.13 -13.29 0.29
N PRO A 139 -14.92 -13.30 -0.80
CA PRO A 139 -16.01 -14.26 -0.99
C PRO A 139 -15.55 -15.71 -0.81
N SER A 140 -16.46 -16.58 -0.38
CA SER A 140 -16.19 -18.02 -0.19
C SER A 140 -15.68 -18.69 -1.45
N ASP A 141 -16.27 -18.36 -2.60
CA ASP A 141 -15.92 -18.98 -3.89
C ASP A 141 -14.49 -18.62 -4.29
N MET A 142 -14.08 -17.37 -4.05
CA MET A 142 -12.70 -16.97 -4.26
C MET A 142 -11.74 -17.63 -3.27
N SER A 143 -12.13 -17.71 -2.00
CA SER A 143 -11.33 -18.39 -0.96
C SER A 143 -11.11 -19.85 -1.33
N HIS A 144 -12.16 -20.54 -1.80
CA HIS A 144 -12.10 -21.90 -2.30
C HIS A 144 -11.16 -22.02 -3.51
N LEU A 145 -11.28 -21.15 -4.52
CA LEU A 145 -10.37 -21.18 -5.67
C LEU A 145 -8.91 -20.98 -5.25
N MET A 146 -8.64 -20.04 -4.35
CA MET A 146 -7.29 -19.81 -3.83
C MET A 146 -6.76 -20.99 -3.01
N HIS A 147 -7.62 -21.73 -2.31
CA HIS A 147 -7.26 -22.99 -1.65
C HIS A 147 -6.68 -24.01 -2.65
N PHE A 148 -7.21 -24.05 -3.87
CA PHE A 148 -6.73 -24.92 -4.96
C PHE A 148 -5.61 -24.29 -5.81
N GLY A 149 -4.97 -23.22 -5.33
CA GLY A 149 -3.77 -22.64 -5.94
C GLY A 149 -4.02 -21.61 -7.05
N TYR A 150 -5.26 -21.14 -7.21
CA TYR A 150 -5.52 -20.01 -8.10
C TYR A 150 -5.00 -18.71 -7.47
N ASP A 151 -4.39 -17.83 -8.26
CA ASP A 151 -4.06 -16.49 -7.79
C ASP A 151 -5.34 -15.64 -7.61
N LEU A 152 -5.22 -14.55 -6.85
CA LEU A 152 -6.36 -13.69 -6.51
C LEU A 152 -7.04 -13.09 -7.75
N GLY A 153 -6.26 -12.72 -8.79
CA GLY A 153 -6.82 -12.14 -10.01
C GLY A 153 -7.64 -13.13 -10.81
N LEU A 154 -7.15 -14.37 -10.94
CA LEU A 154 -7.87 -15.47 -11.57
C LEU A 154 -9.10 -15.89 -10.76
N ALA A 155 -8.97 -15.97 -9.44
CA ALA A 155 -10.10 -16.25 -8.54
C ALA A 155 -11.19 -15.18 -8.69
N HIS A 156 -10.81 -13.90 -8.76
CA HIS A 156 -11.71 -12.79 -9.05
C HIS A 156 -12.44 -12.99 -10.38
N HIS A 157 -11.70 -13.20 -11.47
CA HIS A 157 -12.27 -13.35 -12.80
C HIS A 157 -13.23 -14.54 -12.89
N GLN A 158 -12.94 -15.64 -12.20
CA GLN A 158 -13.80 -16.82 -12.19
C GLN A 158 -15.05 -16.66 -11.31
N ALA A 159 -14.93 -16.05 -10.13
CA ALA A 159 -16.04 -15.85 -9.21
C ALA A 159 -17.01 -14.75 -9.68
N HIS A 160 -16.52 -13.76 -10.44
CA HIS A 160 -17.27 -12.58 -10.84
C HIS A 160 -17.49 -12.48 -12.36
N ARG A 161 -17.65 -13.61 -13.05
CA ARG A 161 -17.94 -13.66 -14.49
C ARG A 161 -19.13 -12.74 -14.82
N GLY A 162 -18.91 -11.76 -15.69
CA GLY A 162 -19.95 -10.81 -16.14
C GLY A 162 -20.00 -9.48 -15.36
N ILE A 163 -19.09 -9.26 -14.41
CA ILE A 163 -18.90 -7.95 -13.78
C ILE A 163 -17.68 -7.28 -14.44
N ASP A 164 -17.82 -6.03 -14.88
CA ASP A 164 -16.73 -5.23 -15.42
C ASP A 164 -15.70 -4.96 -14.31
N TYR A 165 -14.70 -5.84 -14.21
CA TYR A 165 -13.60 -5.71 -13.27
C TYR A 165 -12.57 -4.72 -13.80
N ASN A 166 -12.37 -3.63 -13.07
CA ASN A 166 -11.25 -2.73 -13.29
C ASN A 166 -10.07 -3.12 -12.37
N PRO A 167 -8.93 -3.56 -12.92
CA PRO A 167 -7.75 -3.94 -12.12
C PRO A 167 -7.19 -2.84 -11.22
N THR A 168 -7.49 -1.56 -11.51
CA THR A 168 -7.06 -0.45 -10.67
C THR A 168 -7.77 -0.42 -9.32
N ASP A 169 -9.02 -0.90 -9.28
CA ASP A 169 -9.90 -0.79 -8.12
C ASP A 169 -9.65 -1.91 -7.10
N GLY A 170 -9.00 -2.98 -7.56
CA GLY A 170 -8.69 -4.15 -6.75
C GLY A 170 -9.94 -4.89 -6.26
N SER A 171 -9.74 -5.84 -5.35
CA SER A 171 -10.83 -6.62 -4.78
C SER A 171 -11.78 -5.77 -3.94
N VAL A 172 -11.23 -4.78 -3.24
CA VAL A 172 -11.98 -3.91 -2.34
C VAL A 172 -12.92 -2.96 -3.09
N GLY A 173 -12.48 -2.35 -4.19
CA GLY A 173 -13.33 -1.48 -5.00
C GLY A 173 -14.50 -2.24 -5.63
N LEU A 174 -14.23 -3.47 -6.10
CA LEU A 174 -15.28 -4.35 -6.62
C LEU A 174 -16.35 -4.67 -5.56
N LEU A 175 -15.91 -5.14 -4.39
CA LEU A 175 -16.81 -5.61 -3.32
C LEU A 175 -17.54 -4.48 -2.60
N THR A 176 -17.05 -3.24 -2.71
CA THR A 176 -17.69 -2.05 -2.17
C THR A 176 -18.46 -1.25 -3.21
N HIS A 177 -18.58 -1.76 -4.44
CA HIS A 177 -19.24 -1.07 -5.55
C HIS A 177 -18.68 0.34 -5.79
N GLY A 178 -17.36 0.49 -5.70
CA GLY A 178 -16.63 1.74 -5.93
C GLY A 178 -16.71 2.75 -4.77
N ILE A 179 -17.36 2.40 -3.65
CA ILE A 179 -17.44 3.30 -2.48
C ILE A 179 -16.07 3.43 -1.80
N TYR A 180 -15.27 2.36 -1.78
CA TYR A 180 -13.94 2.37 -1.17
C TYR A 180 -12.94 1.61 -2.05
N GLY A 181 -12.02 2.36 -2.65
CA GLY A 181 -11.08 1.87 -3.64
C GLY A 181 -9.71 1.49 -3.10
N ARG A 182 -8.89 0.91 -3.99
CA ARG A 182 -7.50 0.55 -3.71
C ARG A 182 -6.62 1.78 -3.48
N ASP A 183 -6.88 2.86 -4.21
CA ASP A 183 -6.26 4.17 -4.08
C ASP A 183 -6.48 4.76 -2.67
N GLU A 184 -7.72 4.83 -2.21
CA GLU A 184 -8.07 5.34 -0.88
C GLU A 184 -7.50 4.44 0.22
N SER A 185 -7.54 3.12 0.01
CA SER A 185 -6.94 2.15 0.93
C SER A 185 -5.44 2.35 1.13
N TYR A 186 -4.72 2.58 0.03
CA TYR A 186 -3.29 2.87 0.09
C TYR A 186 -3.01 4.26 0.66
N LEU A 187 -3.80 5.27 0.30
CA LEU A 187 -3.66 6.63 0.85
C LEU A 187 -3.71 6.61 2.39
N HIS A 188 -4.75 6.01 2.97
CA HIS A 188 -4.90 5.93 4.42
C HIS A 188 -3.74 5.19 5.08
N ALA A 189 -3.32 4.05 4.52
CA ALA A 189 -2.20 3.30 5.07
C ALA A 189 -0.86 4.05 4.95
N ILE A 190 -0.64 4.81 3.88
CA ILE A 190 0.56 5.65 3.72
C ILE A 190 0.57 6.77 4.75
N ILE A 191 -0.56 7.45 4.98
CA ILE A 191 -0.67 8.48 6.03
C ILE A 191 -0.28 7.89 7.40
N LEU A 192 -0.75 6.68 7.72
CA LEU A 192 -0.37 6.00 8.96
C LEU A 192 1.11 5.60 8.99
N ALA A 193 1.66 5.10 7.88
CA ALA A 193 3.08 4.78 7.78
C ALA A 193 3.98 6.01 7.90
N LEU A 194 3.46 7.23 7.68
CA LEU A 194 4.19 8.48 7.84
C LEU A 194 4.21 9.01 9.28
N ILE A 195 3.56 8.35 10.24
CA ILE A 195 3.52 8.80 11.64
C ILE A 195 4.93 9.04 12.22
N PRO A 196 5.93 8.13 12.08
CA PRO A 196 7.27 8.40 12.61
C PRO A 196 7.96 9.59 11.91
N HIS A 197 7.72 9.76 10.61
CA HIS A 197 8.28 10.86 9.80
C HIS A 197 7.69 12.22 10.17
N ARG A 198 6.41 12.25 10.56
CA ARG A 198 5.73 13.46 11.01
C ARG A 198 6.09 13.86 12.45
N ASN A 199 6.53 12.89 13.26
CA ASN A 199 6.76 13.06 14.70
C ASN A 199 8.20 12.70 15.07
N PRO A 200 9.22 13.44 14.58
CA PRO A 200 10.64 13.08 14.75
C PRO A 200 11.14 13.12 16.21
N THR A 201 10.36 13.70 17.12
CA THR A 201 10.70 13.79 18.55
C THR A 201 10.16 12.62 19.39
N VAL A 202 9.43 11.69 18.77
CA VAL A 202 8.82 10.53 19.43
C VAL A 202 9.52 9.25 18.97
N ALA A 203 9.86 8.35 19.90
CA ALA A 203 10.41 7.04 19.58
C ALA A 203 9.28 6.04 19.26
N PHE A 204 9.46 5.24 18.21
CA PHE A 204 8.51 4.26 17.68
C PHE A 204 9.14 2.87 17.55
#